data_AF-K3WEX5-F1
#
_entry.id   AF-K3WEX5-F1
#
_cell.length_a   1.000
_cell.length_b   1.000
_cell.length_c   1.000
_cell.angle_alpha   90.00
_cell.angle_beta   90.00
_cell.angle_gamma   90.00
#
_symmetry.space_group_name_H-M   'P 1'
#
loop_
_entity.id
_entity.type
_entity.pdbx_description
1 polymer ?
#
loop_
_entity_poly.entity_id
_entity_poly.type
_entity_poly.pdbx_seq_one_letter_code
_entity_poly.pdbx_strand_id
1 'polypeptide(L)'
;RVDVVDHRLSSVGTDKFVEYKLRLQVIDSDPLYCWKRFSAIRKYRTRMMESSGRAMKSLPAFPSRKLWGNLSEKTILLRKTKLNEF
;
A
#
# COMPACT_ATOMS: atom_id res chain seq x y z
N ARG A 1 5.61 -5.37 -12.78
CA ARG A 1 5.32 -5.94 -11.45
C ARG A 1 5.46 -4.85 -10.39
N VAL A 2 4.57 -4.81 -9.39
CA VAL A 2 4.69 -3.91 -8.23
C VAL A 2 4.79 -4.75 -6.97
N ASP A 3 5.78 -4.49 -6.12
CA ASP A 3 5.95 -5.18 -4.83
C ASP A 3 6.20 -4.17 -3.71
N VAL A 4 5.65 -4.41 -2.53
CA VAL A 4 6.04 -3.76 -1.29
C VAL A 4 7.26 -4.45 -0.71
N VAL A 5 8.41 -3.81 -0.84
CA VAL A 5 9.70 -4.37 -0.42
C VAL A 5 10.07 -3.96 1.00
N ASP A 6 9.61 -2.80 1.46
CA ASP A 6 10.00 -2.23 2.75
C ASP A 6 8.89 -1.37 3.39
N HIS A 7 9.08 -0.99 4.66
CA HIS A 7 8.20 -0.08 5.38
C HIS A 7 9.00 0.79 6.36
N ARG A 8 8.49 1.98 6.68
CA ARG A 8 9.08 2.85 7.70
C ARG A 8 8.00 3.66 8.43
N LEU A 9 8.32 4.05 9.65
CA LEU A 9 7.61 5.12 10.34
C LEU A 9 8.15 6.47 9.87
N SER A 10 7.26 7.41 9.63
CA SER A 10 7.59 8.78 9.23
C SER A 10 6.70 9.75 9.99
N SER A 11 7.18 10.98 10.13
CA SER A 11 6.45 12.05 10.81
C SER A 11 6.42 13.33 9.99
N VAL A 12 5.33 14.07 10.11
CA VAL A 12 5.20 15.46 9.64
C VAL A 12 4.63 16.24 10.81
N GLY A 13 5.45 17.11 11.43
CA GLY A 13 5.12 17.69 12.73
C GLY A 13 4.95 16.60 13.78
N THR A 14 3.82 16.62 14.50
CA THR A 14 3.46 15.62 15.52
C THR A 14 2.81 14.36 14.94
N ASP A 15 2.38 14.39 13.67
CA ASP A 15 1.66 13.29 13.06
C ASP A 15 2.60 12.18 12.59
N LYS A 16 2.46 11.00 13.17
CA LYS A 16 3.18 9.78 12.76
C LYS A 16 2.33 8.93 11.81
N PHE A 17 2.96 8.40 10.77
CA PHE A 17 2.33 7.52 9.80
C PHE A 17 3.31 6.49 9.27
N VAL A 18 2.78 5.45 8.62
CA VAL A 18 3.57 4.39 7.99
C VAL A 18 3.64 4.64 6.50
N GLU A 19 4.85 4.57 5.96
CA GLU A 19 5.10 4.52 4.53
C GLU A 19 5.59 3.13 4.12
N TYR A 20 5.22 2.74 2.91
CA TYR A 20 5.60 1.48 2.29
C TYR A 20 6.44 1.79 1.06
N LYS A 21 7.58 1.12 0.92
CA LYS A 21 8.44 1.24 -0.26
C LYS A 21 7.91 0.31 -1.34
N LEU A 22 7.44 0.90 -2.42
CA LEU A 22 6.99 0.20 -3.61
C LEU A 22 8.18 0.07 -4.56
N ARG A 23 8.44 -1.15 -5.04
CA ARG A 23 9.29 -1.43 -6.20
C ARG A 23 8.40 -1.59 -7.41
N LEU A 24 8.61 -0.79 -8.44
CA LEU A 24 7.95 -0.90 -9.74
C LEU A 24 8.98 -1.44 -10.72
N GLN A 25 8.75 -2.66 -11.19
CA GLN A 25 9.57 -3.31 -12.20
C GLN A 25 8.82 -3.30 -13.53
N VAL A 26 9.36 -2.59 -14.51
CA VAL A 26 8.96 -2.70 -15.93
C VAL A 26 9.99 -3.62 -16.61
N ILE A 27 9.55 -4.39 -17.61
CA ILE A 27 10.42 -5.33 -18.34
C ILE A 27 11.58 -4.53 -18.97
N ASP A 28 12.80 -5.08 -18.90
CA ASP A 28 14.02 -4.50 -19.48
C ASP A 28 14.40 -3.09 -19.01
N SER A 29 13.98 -2.72 -17.79
CA SER A 29 14.31 -1.43 -17.18
C SER A 29 14.76 -1.59 -15.73
N ASP A 30 15.48 -0.61 -15.21
CA ASP A 30 15.82 -0.57 -13.80
C ASP A 30 14.56 -0.40 -12.93
N PRO A 31 14.49 -1.07 -11.77
CA PRO A 31 13.37 -0.92 -10.86
C PRO A 31 13.28 0.51 -10.32
N LEU A 32 12.09 1.09 -10.42
CA LEU A 32 11.80 2.36 -9.76
C LEU A 32 11.32 2.11 -8.33
N TYR A 33 11.74 2.96 -7.40
CA TYR A 33 11.32 2.89 -6.00
C TYR A 33 10.61 4.16 -5.58
N CYS A 34 9.49 4.02 -4.88
CA CYS A 34 8.84 5.15 -4.24
C CYS A 34 8.24 4.79 -2.87
N TRP A 35 8.19 5.77 -1.98
CA TRP A 35 7.52 5.66 -0.70
C TRP A 35 6.09 6.18 -0.80
N LYS A 36 5.12 5.41 -0.31
CA LYS A 36 3.72 5.83 -0.25
C LYS A 36 3.08 5.45 1.08
N ARG A 37 2.25 6.36 1.60
CA ARG A 37 1.37 6.09 2.75
C ARG A 37 0.29 5.09 2.34
N PHE A 38 -0.19 4.30 3.31
CA PHE A 38 -1.30 3.38 3.10
C PHE A 38 -2.55 4.05 2.49
N SER A 39 -2.85 5.27 2.91
CA SER A 39 -3.99 6.05 2.41
C SER A 39 -3.89 6.41 0.93
N ALA A 40 -2.67 6.66 0.42
CA ALA A 40 -2.45 6.95 -0.99
C ALA A 40 -2.69 5.70 -1.85
N ILE A 41 -2.19 4.54 -1.41
CA ILE A 41 -2.39 3.26 -2.09
C ILE A 41 -3.88 2.90 -2.14
N ARG A 42 -4.61 3.12 -1.02
CA ARG A 42 -6.07 2.92 -0.98
C ARG A 42 -6.81 3.81 -1.97
N LYS A 43 -6.44 5.10 -2.08
CA LYS A 43 -7.03 6.03 -3.07
C LYS A 43 -6.76 5.57 -4.50
N TYR A 44 -5.56 5.09 -4.79
CA TYR A 44 -5.22 4.53 -6.10
C TYR A 44 -6.12 3.33 -6.43
N ARG A 45 -6.29 2.38 -5.50
CA ARG A 45 -7.22 1.26 -5.67
C ARG A 45 -8.64 1.72 -5.97
N THR A 46 -9.17 2.68 -5.20
CA THR A 46 -10.51 3.24 -5.43
C THR A 46 -10.66 3.79 -6.84
N ARG A 47 -9.72 4.63 -7.29
CA ARG A 47 -9.74 5.19 -8.66
C ARG A 47 -9.61 4.11 -9.74
N MET A 48 -8.75 3.12 -9.52
CA MET A 48 -8.58 2.00 -10.44
C MET A 48 -9.87 1.17 -10.57
N MET A 49 -10.61 0.98 -9.48
CA MET A 49 -11.91 0.28 -9.51
C MET A 49 -12.95 1.09 -10.29
N GLU A 50 -13.06 2.39 -10.01
CA GLU A 50 -13.98 3.30 -10.70
C GLU A 50 -13.70 3.34 -12.21
N SER A 51 -12.43 3.35 -12.63
CA SER A 51 -12.04 3.47 -14.04
C SER A 51 -12.11 2.15 -14.82
N SER A 52 -11.99 0.99 -14.16
CA SER A 52 -11.93 -0.31 -14.85
C SER A 52 -13.26 -1.06 -14.89
N GLY A 53 -14.32 -0.53 -14.29
CA GLY A 53 -15.64 -1.19 -14.22
C GLY A 53 -15.62 -2.56 -13.53
N ARG A 54 -14.50 -2.95 -12.93
CA ARG A 54 -14.31 -4.27 -12.32
C ARG A 54 -15.12 -4.36 -11.02
N ALA A 55 -15.94 -5.40 -10.92
CA ALA A 55 -16.68 -5.72 -9.71
C ALA A 55 -15.71 -5.97 -8.54
N MET A 56 -15.98 -5.34 -7.39
CA MET A 56 -15.19 -5.45 -6.16
C MET A 56 -14.95 -6.90 -5.69
N LYS A 57 -15.76 -7.86 -6.15
CA LYS A 57 -15.68 -9.29 -5.84
C LYS A 57 -14.50 -10.03 -6.49
N SER A 58 -13.91 -9.51 -7.57
CA SER A 58 -12.80 -10.19 -8.27
C SER A 58 -11.40 -9.76 -7.83
N LEU A 59 -11.30 -8.76 -6.95
CA LEU A 59 -10.01 -8.26 -6.45
C LEU A 59 -9.64 -8.93 -5.12
N PRO A 60 -8.33 -9.16 -4.88
CA PRO A 60 -7.84 -9.61 -3.58
C PRO A 60 -8.30 -8.68 -2.44
N ALA A 61 -8.45 -9.26 -1.25
CA ALA A 61 -8.88 -8.53 -0.06
C ALA A 61 -7.84 -7.46 0.32
N PHE A 62 -8.24 -6.19 0.22
CA PHE A 62 -7.38 -5.07 0.63
C PHE A 62 -7.49 -4.84 2.14
N PRO A 63 -6.38 -4.53 2.84
CA PRO A 63 -6.43 -4.41 4.30
C PRO A 63 -7.32 -3.22 4.71
N SER A 64 -8.08 -3.38 5.79
CA SER A 64 -8.98 -2.33 6.27
C SER A 64 -8.23 -1.20 6.97
N ARG A 65 -8.85 -0.02 7.02
CA ARG A 65 -8.37 1.08 7.86
C ARG A 65 -8.63 0.68 9.32
N LYS A 66 -7.57 0.64 10.13
CA LYS A 66 -7.73 0.54 11.57
C LYS A 66 -7.82 1.94 12.19
N LEU A 67 -8.78 2.12 13.09
CA LEU A 67 -8.92 3.33 13.91
C LEU A 67 -7.92 3.34 15.09
N TRP A 68 -7.46 2.16 15.52
CA TRP A 68 -6.56 1.97 16.67
C TRP A 68 -5.39 1.04 16.31
N GLY A 69 -4.23 1.23 16.94
CA GLY A 69 -3.05 0.37 16.71
C GLY A 69 -2.50 0.43 15.27
N ASN A 70 -2.67 1.57 14.60
CA ASN A 70 -2.39 1.72 13.18
C ASN A 70 -0.89 1.70 12.85
N LEU A 71 -0.07 2.04 13.86
CA LEU A 71 1.39 2.06 13.82
C LEU A 71 2.02 0.82 14.49
N SER A 72 1.21 -0.14 14.95
CA SER A 72 1.77 -1.35 15.55
C SER A 72 2.41 -2.23 14.48
N GLU A 73 3.53 -2.85 14.81
CA GLU A 73 4.27 -3.73 13.90
C GLU A 73 3.36 -4.83 13.30
N LYS A 74 2.53 -5.46 14.13
CA LYS A 74 1.52 -6.45 13.69
C LYS A 74 0.61 -5.90 12.58
N THR A 75 0.13 -4.65 12.72
CA THR A 75 -0.72 -4.02 11.70
C THR A 75 0.07 -3.68 10.44
N ILE A 76 1.33 -3.25 10.59
CA ILE A 76 2.20 -2.89 9.47
C ILE A 76 2.56 -4.13 8.63
N LEU A 77 2.95 -5.22 9.28
CA LEU A 77 3.29 -6.47 8.60
C LEU A 77 2.07 -7.08 7.89
N LEU A 78 0.91 -7.13 8.55
CA LEU A 78 -0.33 -7.59 7.92
C LEU A 78 -0.66 -6.78 6.66
N ARG A 79 -0.49 -5.45 6.71
CA ARG A 79 -0.68 -4.58 5.55
C ARG A 79 0.33 -4.87 4.45
N LYS A 80 1.62 -5.01 4.79
CA LYS A 80 2.67 -5.35 3.82
C LYS A 80 2.32 -6.64 3.08
N THR A 81 1.89 -7.68 3.79
CA THR A 81 1.46 -8.95 3.19
C THR A 81 0.27 -8.76 2.25
N LYS A 82 -0.82 -8.14 2.73
CA LYS A 82 -2.03 -7.94 1.93
C LYS A 82 -1.83 -7.00 0.73
N LEU A 83 -0.91 -6.05 0.83
CA LEU A 83 -0.54 -5.17 -0.29
C LEU A 83 0.28 -5.89 -1.37
N ASN A 84 1.03 -6.93 -1.02
CA ASN A 84 1.75 -7.77 -1.98
C ASN A 84 0.86 -8.85 -2.62
N GLU A 85 -0.23 -9.24 -1.96
CA GLU A 85 -1.25 -10.13 -2.52
C GLU A 85 -2.20 -9.43 -3.52
N PHE A 86 -2.26 -8.09 -3.47
CA PHE A 86 -3.10 -7.25 -4.32
C PHE A 86 -2.42 -6.89 -5.64
#